data_AF-A0AAW2IBN2-F1
#
_entry.id   AF-A0AAW2IBN2-F1
#
_cell.length_a   1.000
_cell.length_b   1.000
_cell.length_c   1.000
_cell.angle_alpha   90.00
_cell.angle_beta   90.00
_cell.angle_gamma   90.00
#
_symmetry.space_group_name_H-M   'P 1'
#
loop_
_entity.id
_entity.type
_entity.pdbx_description
1 polymer ?
#
loop_
_entity_poly.entity_id
_entity_poly.type
_entity_poly.pdbx_seq_one_letter_code
_entity_poly.pdbx_strand_id
1 'polypeptide(L)'
;MGRLQALCVFACLLSAIAAAPSRKMEQQSRSEVMKGNTRAVEKNITRDEVMAKMIECNNTYPVPFEVMVELNLTGKFPPTATRDAKCYLKCFFTQLEVLDESNNLNESQVETFFADGDEELAKDFIRTCSSKGNVRTEDNCERAYEKMSCLMIESIDHFKDDEDSGIGKSGKK
;
A
#
# COMPACT_ATOMS: atom_id res chain seq x y z
N MET A 1 -4.81 -24.93 -7.26
CA MET A 1 -5.71 -24.34 -6.23
C MET A 1 -5.42 -22.86 -6.25
N GLY A 2 -6.32 -22.08 -6.86
CA GLY A 2 -6.08 -20.69 -7.25
C GLY A 2 -5.93 -19.75 -6.06
N ARG A 3 -4.93 -18.88 -6.11
CA ARG A 3 -4.71 -17.79 -5.16
C ARG A 3 -5.24 -16.51 -5.79
N LEU A 4 -6.48 -16.16 -5.44
CA LEU A 4 -7.07 -14.87 -5.73
C LEU A 4 -6.43 -13.84 -4.77
N GLN A 5 -5.24 -13.33 -5.09
CA GLN A 5 -4.52 -12.32 -4.26
C GLN A 5 -4.28 -10.98 -4.95
N ALA A 6 -4.75 -10.78 -6.19
CA ALA A 6 -4.60 -9.52 -6.94
C ALA A 6 -5.56 -8.39 -6.52
N LEU A 7 -5.54 -8.00 -5.23
CA LEU A 7 -6.17 -6.76 -4.75
C LEU A 7 -5.20 -6.07 -3.75
N CYS A 8 -4.11 -5.52 -4.30
CA CYS A 8 -2.86 -5.09 -3.65
C CYS A 8 -2.93 -4.02 -2.54
N VAL A 9 -4.10 -3.61 -2.04
CA VAL A 9 -4.19 -2.75 -0.83
C VAL A 9 -5.24 -3.27 0.17
N PHE A 10 -6.23 -4.05 -0.28
CA PHE A 10 -7.30 -4.58 0.57
C PHE A 10 -7.24 -6.10 0.81
N ALA A 11 -6.51 -6.87 -0.01
CA ALA A 11 -6.45 -8.34 0.13
C ALA A 11 -5.70 -8.81 1.39
N CYS A 12 -4.84 -7.99 1.98
CA CYS A 12 -4.17 -8.31 3.24
C CYS A 12 -5.18 -8.47 4.41
N LEU A 13 -6.43 -8.05 4.20
CA LEU A 13 -7.46 -8.01 5.22
C LEU A 13 -8.41 -9.23 5.22
N LEU A 14 -8.48 -10.07 4.19
CA LEU A 14 -9.50 -11.14 4.13
C LEU A 14 -8.99 -12.55 4.44
N SER A 15 -7.71 -12.74 4.77
CA SER A 15 -7.12 -14.06 5.03
C SER A 15 -7.19 -14.56 6.50
N ALA A 16 -7.87 -13.85 7.41
CA ALA A 16 -7.91 -14.21 8.84
C ALA A 16 -9.27 -14.71 9.36
N ILE A 17 -9.99 -15.54 8.60
CA ILE A 17 -11.10 -16.36 9.16
C ILE A 17 -10.67 -17.82 9.17
N ALA A 18 -9.78 -18.17 10.10
CA ALA A 18 -9.69 -19.53 10.62
C ALA A 18 -8.95 -19.54 11.98
N ALA A 19 -9.66 -20.02 13.00
CA ALA A 19 -9.20 -20.52 14.30
C ALA A 19 -8.71 -19.52 15.36
N ALA A 20 -9.66 -19.06 16.19
CA ALA A 20 -9.38 -18.81 17.61
C ALA A 20 -9.08 -20.14 18.34
N PRO A 21 -8.21 -20.11 19.37
CA PRO A 21 -8.74 -20.41 20.70
C PRO A 21 -8.23 -19.45 21.80
N SER A 22 -9.13 -19.12 22.73
CA SER A 22 -8.84 -18.42 23.99
C SER A 22 -7.81 -19.15 24.86
N ARG A 23 -6.93 -18.39 25.54
CA ARG A 23 -6.48 -18.68 26.92
C ARG A 23 -5.85 -17.44 27.57
N LYS A 24 -5.99 -17.40 28.90
CA LYS A 24 -5.95 -16.27 29.84
C LYS A 24 -4.54 -15.67 30.07
N MET A 25 -4.52 -14.34 30.23
CA MET A 25 -3.98 -13.54 31.35
C MET A 25 -2.70 -14.04 32.05
N GLU A 26 -1.59 -13.28 31.94
CA GLU A 26 -0.79 -12.90 33.11
C GLU A 26 0.06 -11.66 32.82
N GLN A 27 -0.09 -10.67 33.70
CA GLN A 27 0.53 -9.36 33.68
C GLN A 27 1.67 -9.40 34.70
N GLN A 28 2.92 -9.25 34.27
CA GLN A 28 4.02 -9.03 35.21
C GLN A 28 4.98 -7.98 34.66
N SER A 29 4.82 -6.76 35.17
CA SER A 29 5.81 -5.70 35.07
C SER A 29 7.10 -6.13 35.76
N ARG A 30 8.23 -5.97 35.07
CA ARG A 30 9.49 -5.66 35.74
C ARG A 30 10.27 -4.71 34.85
N SER A 31 10.46 -3.51 35.37
CA SER A 31 11.31 -2.46 34.81
C SER A 31 12.75 -2.93 34.82
N GLU A 32 13.42 -2.91 33.66
CA GLU A 32 14.87 -2.85 33.56
C GLU A 32 15.25 -1.71 32.62
N VAL A 33 15.84 -0.67 33.22
CA VAL A 33 16.58 0.39 32.55
C VAL A 33 17.96 -0.15 32.22
N MET A 34 18.32 -0.28 30.93
CA MET A 34 19.65 0.07 30.40
C MET A 34 19.81 -0.26 28.91
N LYS A 35 20.51 0.67 28.24
CA LYS A 35 21.22 0.59 26.95
C LYS A 35 20.39 0.84 25.69
N GLY A 36 20.54 2.07 25.22
CA GLY A 36 20.17 2.48 23.88
C GLY A 36 20.80 1.56 22.84
N ASN A 37 19.92 1.02 22.01
CA ASN A 37 20.23 0.45 20.73
C ASN A 37 19.08 0.90 19.84
N THR A 38 19.29 1.92 19.02
CA THR A 38 18.31 2.38 18.04
C THR A 38 18.25 1.33 16.93
N ARG A 39 17.59 0.20 17.21
CA ARG A 39 16.98 -0.60 16.14
C ARG A 39 15.72 0.14 15.75
N ALA A 40 15.64 0.50 14.46
CA ALA A 40 14.37 0.83 13.87
C ALA A 40 13.40 -0.30 14.24
N VAL A 41 12.38 0.04 15.03
CA VAL A 41 11.27 -0.87 15.28
C VAL A 41 10.59 -1.01 13.92
N GLU A 42 10.72 -2.17 13.27
CA GLU A 42 9.79 -2.57 12.22
C GLU A 42 8.39 -2.48 12.84
N LYS A 43 7.68 -1.39 12.56
CA LYS A 43 6.29 -1.26 12.97
C LYS A 43 5.50 -2.23 12.09
N ASN A 44 5.19 -3.41 12.64
CA ASN A 44 4.17 -4.27 12.08
C ASN A 44 2.82 -3.54 12.20
N ILE A 45 2.48 -2.77 11.17
CA ILE A 45 1.18 -2.09 11.08
C ILE A 45 0.08 -3.14 10.94
N THR A 46 -0.93 -3.04 11.79
CA THR A 46 -2.05 -3.96 11.82
C THR A 46 -3.11 -3.54 10.81
N ARG A 47 -3.94 -4.51 10.41
CA ARG A 47 -5.19 -4.26 9.65
C ARG A 47 -6.02 -3.12 10.24
N ASP A 48 -6.20 -3.12 11.55
CA ASP A 48 -7.05 -2.15 12.23
C ASP A 48 -6.45 -0.74 12.17
N GLU A 49 -5.13 -0.63 12.27
CA GLU A 49 -4.41 0.64 12.09
C GLU A 49 -4.52 1.15 10.64
N VAL A 50 -4.39 0.27 9.64
CA VAL A 50 -4.60 0.65 8.23
C VAL A 50 -6.03 1.18 8.03
N MET A 51 -7.04 0.45 8.52
CA MET A 51 -8.44 0.87 8.40
C MET A 51 -8.72 2.19 9.13
N ALA A 52 -8.13 2.40 10.30
CA ALA A 52 -8.26 3.66 11.03
C ALA A 52 -7.74 4.86 10.22
N LYS A 53 -6.56 4.71 9.59
CA LYS A 53 -5.98 5.74 8.71
C LYS A 53 -6.86 6.03 7.50
N MET A 54 -7.46 5.00 6.90
CA MET A 54 -8.40 5.17 5.79
C MET A 54 -9.63 5.98 6.21
N ILE A 55 -10.20 5.68 7.37
CA ILE A 55 -11.37 6.39 7.92
C ILE A 55 -11.01 7.85 8.20
N GLU A 56 -9.86 8.10 8.84
CA GLU A 56 -9.39 9.45 9.17
C GLU A 56 -9.21 10.31 7.92
N CYS A 57 -8.53 9.79 6.90
CA CYS A 57 -8.34 10.50 5.65
C CYS A 57 -9.67 10.71 4.90
N ASN A 58 -10.60 9.75 4.93
CA ASN A 58 -11.89 9.90 4.26
C ASN A 58 -12.79 10.93 4.95
N ASN A 59 -12.70 11.07 6.28
CA ASN A 59 -13.42 12.12 7.00
C ASN A 59 -12.95 13.53 6.61
N THR A 60 -11.67 13.67 6.26
CA THR A 60 -11.09 14.95 5.83
C THR A 60 -11.28 15.22 4.34
N TYR A 61 -11.15 14.17 3.53
CA TYR A 61 -11.26 14.21 2.07
C TYR A 61 -12.23 13.13 1.62
N PRO A 62 -13.54 13.41 1.63
CA PRO A 62 -14.55 12.41 1.31
C PRO A 62 -14.38 11.89 -0.12
N VAL A 63 -14.28 10.56 -0.26
CA VAL A 63 -14.17 9.91 -1.56
C VAL A 63 -15.40 9.04 -1.81
N PRO A 64 -16.08 9.19 -2.97
CA PRO A 64 -17.14 8.27 -3.36
C PRO A 64 -16.61 6.83 -3.46
N PHE A 65 -17.43 5.85 -3.07
CA PHE A 65 -17.03 4.45 -3.08
C PHE A 65 -16.62 3.98 -4.48
N GLU A 66 -17.33 4.43 -5.51
CA GLU A 66 -17.09 4.06 -6.91
C GLU A 66 -15.69 4.48 -7.38
N VAL A 67 -15.24 5.67 -6.95
CA VAL A 67 -13.90 6.19 -7.25
C VAL A 67 -12.82 5.31 -6.63
N MET A 68 -13.04 4.82 -5.40
CA MET A 68 -12.13 3.90 -4.72
C MET A 68 -12.10 2.52 -5.37
N VAL A 69 -13.25 2.02 -5.84
CA VAL A 69 -13.32 0.74 -6.57
C VAL A 69 -12.50 0.80 -7.84
N GLU A 70 -12.66 1.86 -8.65
CA GLU A 70 -11.92 2.00 -9.90
C GLU A 70 -10.41 2.13 -9.67
N LEU A 71 -10.01 2.88 -8.64
CA LEU A 71 -8.61 2.97 -8.22
C LEU A 71 -8.04 1.59 -7.88
N ASN A 72 -8.75 0.80 -7.09
CA ASN A 72 -8.27 -0.52 -6.67
C ASN A 72 -8.14 -1.51 -7.85
N LEU A 73 -8.97 -1.37 -8.88
CA LEU A 73 -8.97 -2.26 -10.04
C LEU A 73 -7.94 -1.85 -11.10
N THR A 74 -7.72 -0.55 -11.27
CA THR A 74 -6.96 -0.01 -12.42
C THR A 74 -5.68 0.72 -12.02
N GLY A 75 -5.50 1.00 -10.73
CA GLY A 75 -4.47 1.90 -10.22
C GLY A 75 -4.71 3.38 -10.57
N LYS A 76 -5.87 3.73 -11.13
CA LYS A 76 -6.22 5.10 -11.53
C LYS A 76 -7.60 5.49 -11.04
N PHE A 77 -7.74 6.76 -10.69
CA PHE A 77 -9.05 7.36 -10.54
C PHE A 77 -9.73 7.59 -11.89
N PRO A 78 -11.07 7.56 -11.94
CA PRO A 78 -11.81 7.99 -13.13
C PRO A 78 -11.51 9.45 -13.49
N PRO A 79 -11.74 9.86 -14.74
CA PRO A 79 -11.63 11.26 -15.15
C PRO A 79 -12.52 12.23 -14.36
N THR A 80 -13.59 11.73 -13.75
CA THR A 80 -14.53 12.51 -12.92
C THR A 80 -14.07 12.68 -11.47
N ALA A 81 -12.95 12.07 -11.07
CA ALA A 81 -12.48 12.16 -9.69
C ALA A 81 -12.09 13.57 -9.31
N THR A 82 -12.53 13.97 -8.12
CA THR A 82 -12.31 15.31 -7.59
C THR A 82 -10.88 15.46 -7.05
N ARG A 83 -10.49 16.72 -6.82
CA ARG A 83 -9.26 17.05 -6.10
C ARG A 83 -9.21 16.39 -4.72
N ASP A 84 -10.34 16.32 -4.01
CA ASP A 84 -10.41 15.69 -2.69
C ASP A 84 -10.05 14.20 -2.74
N ALA A 85 -10.46 13.46 -3.78
CA ALA A 85 -10.05 12.08 -3.96
C ALA A 85 -8.53 11.92 -4.10
N LYS A 86 -7.86 12.85 -4.78
CA LYS A 86 -6.39 12.88 -4.90
C LYS A 86 -5.73 13.24 -3.56
N CYS A 87 -6.33 14.18 -2.81
CA CYS A 87 -5.85 14.54 -1.48
C CYS A 87 -6.06 13.41 -0.46
N TYR A 88 -7.13 12.65 -0.56
CA TYR A 88 -7.34 11.42 0.20
C TYR A 88 -6.18 10.45 0.00
N LEU A 89 -5.80 10.22 -1.27
CA LEU A 89 -4.69 9.33 -1.60
C LEU A 89 -3.38 9.81 -0.99
N LYS A 90 -3.07 11.11 -1.11
CA LYS A 90 -1.91 11.70 -0.44
C LYS A 90 -1.98 11.45 1.07
N CYS A 91 -3.09 11.82 1.71
CA CYS A 91 -3.27 11.67 3.15
C CYS A 91 -2.98 10.23 3.58
N PHE A 92 -3.62 9.26 2.94
CA PHE A 92 -3.52 7.86 3.32
C PHE A 92 -2.08 7.32 3.19
N PHE A 93 -1.43 7.56 2.06
CA PHE A 93 -0.06 7.06 1.84
C PHE A 93 1.02 7.85 2.58
N THR A 94 0.76 9.12 2.93
CA THR A 94 1.63 9.83 3.87
C THR A 94 1.50 9.23 5.28
N GLN A 95 0.29 8.89 5.71
CA GLN A 95 0.09 8.24 7.01
C GLN A 95 0.69 6.83 7.10
N LEU A 96 0.77 6.12 5.98
CA LEU A 96 1.47 4.84 5.86
C LEU A 96 2.98 4.99 5.64
N GLU A 97 3.50 6.21 5.63
CA GLU A 97 4.91 6.52 5.40
C GLU A 97 5.45 6.03 4.04
N VAL A 98 4.57 5.64 3.10
CA VAL A 98 4.92 5.32 1.70
C VAL A 98 5.34 6.60 0.97
N LEU A 99 4.68 7.71 1.27
CA LEU A 99 5.06 9.05 0.85
C LEU A 99 5.50 9.88 2.06
N ASP A 100 6.54 10.69 1.88
CA ASP A 100 6.78 11.81 2.80
C ASP A 100 5.92 13.04 2.45
N GLU A 101 6.04 14.12 3.23
CA GLU A 101 5.29 15.36 2.98
C GLU A 101 5.68 16.08 1.67
N SER A 102 6.87 15.77 1.15
CA SER A 102 7.38 16.27 -0.14
C SER A 102 7.02 15.34 -1.31
N ASN A 103 6.24 14.28 -1.05
CA ASN A 103 5.88 13.22 -1.99
C ASN A 103 7.07 12.39 -2.50
N ASN A 104 8.12 12.23 -1.71
CA ASN A 104 9.16 11.25 -2.01
C ASN A 104 8.70 9.87 -1.53
N LEU A 105 9.04 8.85 -2.33
CA LEU A 105 8.71 7.47 -2.02
C LEU A 105 9.69 6.89 -0.99
N ASN A 106 9.15 6.20 0.00
CA ASN A 106 9.93 5.45 0.99
C ASN A 106 10.12 4.00 0.53
N GLU A 107 11.36 3.60 0.29
CA GLU A 107 11.69 2.29 -0.27
C GLU A 107 11.17 1.12 0.56
N SER A 108 11.42 1.13 1.86
CA SER A 108 10.98 0.06 2.76
C SER A 108 9.45 -0.08 2.79
N GLN A 109 8.72 1.03 2.68
CA GLN A 109 7.26 0.98 2.67
C GLN A 109 6.72 0.58 1.29
N VAL A 110 7.39 0.96 0.20
CA VAL A 110 7.05 0.45 -1.14
C VAL A 110 7.27 -1.05 -1.23
N GLU A 111 8.39 -1.55 -0.70
CA GLU A 111 8.67 -2.98 -0.58
C GLU A 111 7.56 -3.71 0.18
N THR A 112 7.18 -3.18 1.35
CA THR A 112 6.15 -3.77 2.20
C THR A 112 4.77 -3.78 1.54
N PHE A 113 4.36 -2.70 0.88
CA PHE A 113 2.97 -2.53 0.43
C PHE A 113 2.72 -2.82 -1.04
N PHE A 114 3.73 -2.73 -1.90
CA PHE A 114 3.54 -2.81 -3.36
C PHE A 114 4.32 -3.96 -4.00
N ALA A 115 5.41 -4.41 -3.37
CA ALA A 115 6.32 -5.41 -3.93
C ALA A 115 6.35 -6.74 -3.15
N ASP A 116 5.39 -6.98 -2.25
CA ASP A 116 5.28 -8.23 -1.46
C ASP A 116 6.58 -8.63 -0.73
N GLY A 117 7.36 -7.66 -0.27
CA GLY A 117 8.66 -7.89 0.38
C GLY A 117 9.85 -8.08 -0.56
N ASP A 118 9.69 -7.87 -1.87
CA ASP A 118 10.79 -7.92 -2.84
C ASP A 118 11.47 -6.54 -2.96
N GLU A 119 12.67 -6.43 -2.38
CA GLU A 119 13.49 -5.22 -2.35
C GLU A 119 13.88 -4.74 -3.77
N GLU A 120 14.23 -5.64 -4.69
CA GLU A 120 14.68 -5.26 -6.03
C GLU A 120 13.49 -4.78 -6.88
N LEU A 121 12.34 -5.45 -6.76
CA LEU A 121 11.11 -4.99 -7.38
C LEU A 121 10.67 -3.62 -6.83
N ALA A 122 10.81 -3.40 -5.52
CA ALA A 122 10.53 -2.10 -4.91
C ALA A 122 11.42 -0.98 -5.49
N LYS A 123 12.73 -1.22 -5.62
CA LYS A 123 13.66 -0.28 -6.27
C LYS A 123 13.28 -0.01 -7.72
N ASP A 124 12.85 -1.03 -8.44
CA ASP A 124 12.39 -0.91 -9.83
C ASP A 124 11.14 -0.03 -9.92
N PHE A 125 10.14 -0.25 -9.08
CA PHE A 125 8.94 0.58 -8.98
C PHE A 125 9.28 2.03 -8.64
N ILE A 126 10.14 2.25 -7.65
CA ILE A 126 10.57 3.60 -7.25
C ILE A 126 11.30 4.30 -8.39
N ARG A 127 12.22 3.62 -9.08
CA ARG A 127 12.94 4.18 -10.22
C ARG A 127 11.98 4.63 -11.33
N THR A 128 10.94 3.84 -11.59
CA THR A 128 9.92 4.14 -12.60
C THR A 128 9.01 5.29 -12.18
N CYS A 129 8.58 5.33 -10.92
CA CYS A 129 7.51 6.21 -10.46
C CYS A 129 7.97 7.51 -9.80
N SER A 130 9.23 7.61 -9.34
CA SER A 130 9.73 8.78 -8.60
C SER A 130 9.69 10.09 -9.39
N SER A 131 9.76 10.03 -10.73
CA SER A 131 9.74 11.24 -11.58
C SER A 131 8.32 11.76 -11.89
N LYS A 132 7.27 10.97 -11.60
CA LYS A 132 5.88 11.37 -11.81
C LYS A 132 5.50 12.52 -10.88
N GLY A 133 4.58 13.39 -11.30
CA GLY A 133 4.15 14.56 -10.53
C GLY A 133 5.09 15.76 -10.55
N ASN A 134 6.34 15.65 -11.05
CA ASN A 134 7.33 16.71 -10.83
C ASN A 134 7.20 17.93 -11.75
N VAL A 135 6.39 17.89 -12.83
CA VAL A 135 6.45 18.90 -13.91
C VAL A 135 5.11 19.55 -14.23
N ARG A 136 3.98 18.96 -13.83
CA ARG A 136 2.67 19.28 -14.44
C ARG A 136 1.76 20.20 -13.61
N THR A 137 2.07 20.43 -12.33
CA THR A 137 1.10 20.97 -11.38
C THR A 137 1.79 21.48 -10.10
N GLU A 138 1.32 22.62 -9.57
CA GLU A 138 1.70 23.14 -8.25
C GLU A 138 0.92 22.47 -7.10
N ASP A 139 -0.16 21.74 -7.41
CA ASP A 139 -1.02 21.09 -6.42
C ASP A 139 -0.36 19.82 -5.87
N ASN A 140 -0.07 19.85 -4.57
CA ASN A 140 0.60 18.76 -3.89
C ASN A 140 -0.17 17.44 -3.95
N CYS A 141 -1.51 17.47 -3.94
CA CYS A 141 -2.34 16.28 -4.01
C CYS A 141 -2.28 15.63 -5.40
N GLU A 142 -2.23 16.43 -6.46
CA GLU A 142 -2.09 15.93 -7.83
C GLU A 142 -0.74 15.25 -8.02
N ARG A 143 0.34 15.85 -7.53
CA ARG A 143 1.69 15.26 -7.62
C ARG A 143 1.80 13.93 -6.87
N ALA A 144 1.25 13.87 -5.66
CA ALA A 144 1.17 12.64 -4.89
C ALA A 144 0.37 11.57 -5.63
N TYR A 145 -0.78 11.94 -6.19
CA TYR A 145 -1.62 11.04 -6.98
C TYR A 145 -0.87 10.46 -8.18
N GLU A 146 -0.16 11.27 -8.97
CA GLU A 146 0.57 10.77 -10.14
C GLU A 146 1.63 9.71 -9.77
N LYS A 147 2.31 9.87 -8.62
CA LYS A 147 3.30 8.89 -8.13
C LYS A 147 2.62 7.63 -7.61
N MET A 148 1.59 7.77 -6.77
CA MET A 148 0.90 6.61 -6.20
C MET A 148 0.14 5.80 -7.23
N SER A 149 -0.50 6.47 -8.19
CA SER A 149 -1.15 5.82 -9.31
C SER A 149 -0.14 5.01 -10.13
N CYS A 150 1.05 5.55 -10.36
CA CYS A 150 2.14 4.79 -10.99
C CYS A 150 2.49 3.53 -10.20
N LEU A 151 2.72 3.63 -8.88
CA LEU A 151 3.03 2.46 -8.04
C LEU A 151 1.93 1.39 -8.08
N MET A 152 0.66 1.80 -8.02
CA MET A 152 -0.46 0.87 -8.09
C MET A 152 -0.52 0.16 -9.44
N ILE A 153 -0.28 0.87 -10.54
CA ILE A 153 -0.28 0.27 -11.88
C ILE A 153 0.87 -0.74 -12.01
N GLU A 154 2.10 -0.36 -11.65
CA GLU A 154 3.25 -1.26 -11.74
C GLU A 154 3.04 -2.52 -10.89
N SER A 155 2.51 -2.36 -9.66
CA SER A 155 2.16 -3.49 -8.79
C SER A 155 1.08 -4.37 -9.40
N ILE A 156 -0.02 -3.78 -9.88
CA ILE A 156 -1.13 -4.51 -10.51
C ILE A 156 -0.65 -5.26 -11.76
N ASP A 157 0.15 -4.64 -12.62
CA ASP A 157 0.61 -5.24 -13.87
C ASP A 157 1.61 -6.37 -13.60
N HIS A 158 2.52 -6.18 -12.63
CA HIS A 158 3.45 -7.24 -12.21
C HIS A 158 2.71 -8.50 -11.74
N PHE A 159 1.70 -8.37 -10.87
CA PHE A 159 1.00 -9.52 -10.31
C PHE A 159 -0.03 -10.14 -11.27
N LYS A 160 -0.44 -9.44 -12.34
CA LYS A 160 -1.23 -10.04 -13.43
C LYS A 160 -0.40 -11.00 -14.28
N ASP A 161 0.85 -10.63 -14.58
CA ASP A 161 1.73 -11.44 -15.42
C ASP A 161 2.05 -12.81 -14.80
N ASP A 162 2.05 -12.90 -13.47
CA ASP A 162 2.22 -14.14 -12.72
C ASP A 162 1.02 -15.10 -12.83
N GLU A 163 -0.21 -14.57 -12.89
CA GLU A 163 -1.43 -15.39 -13.08
C GLU A 163 -1.49 -15.96 -14.50
N ASP A 164 -1.16 -15.16 -15.51
CA ASP A 164 -1.17 -15.59 -16.91
C ASP A 164 -0.03 -16.57 -17.23
N SER A 165 1.11 -16.44 -16.53
CA SER A 165 2.23 -17.40 -16.62
C SER A 165 1.91 -18.78 -16.03
N GLY A 166 0.81 -18.91 -15.28
CA GLY A 166 0.32 -20.16 -14.70
C GLY A 166 -0.44 -21.09 -15.67
N ILE A 167 -0.78 -20.63 -16.88
CA ILE A 167 -1.47 -21.44 -17.90
C ILE A 167 -0.49 -21.76 -19.05
N GLY A 168 0.31 -22.81 -18.86
CA GLY A 168 0.91 -23.55 -19.99
C GLY A 168 2.43 -23.53 -20.11
N LYS A 169 3.11 -24.24 -19.20
CA LYS A 169 4.32 -24.99 -19.58
C LYS A 169 4.19 -26.46 -19.22
N SER A 170 3.17 -27.11 -19.79
CA SER A 170 3.20 -28.55 -20.00
C SER A 170 3.86 -28.82 -21.35
N GLY A 171 5.06 -29.41 -21.30
CA GLY A 171 5.68 -30.11 -22.42
C GLY A 171 6.48 -29.26 -23.40
N LYS A 172 7.81 -29.42 -23.36
CA LYS A 172 8.57 -29.90 -24.53
C LYS A 172 10.01 -30.27 -24.17
N LYS A 173 10.24 -31.58 -24.28
CA LYS A 173 11.45 -32.35 -24.63
C LYS A 173 12.65 -32.27 -23.70
#